data_AF-A0A7K2MIZ1-F1
#
_entry.id   AF-A0A7K2MIZ1-F1
#
_cell.length_a   1.000
_cell.length_b   1.000
_cell.length_c   1.000
_cell.angle_alpha   90.00
_cell.angle_beta   90.00
_cell.angle_gamma   90.00
#
_symmetry.space_group_name_H-M   'P 1'
#
loop_
_entity.id
_entity.type
_entity.pdbx_description
1 polymer ?
#
loop_
_entity_poly.entity_id
_entity_poly.type
_entity_poly.pdbx_seq_one_letter_code
_entity_poly.pdbx_strand_id
1 'polypeptide(L)'
;SALMHDIGQLSLVDPVPAGATADLPVTEQRRIALLGGAVVRQTGVDAAVAVVVERQADPCREQPVAARIVRVVNAYEEKARDAGPGGALTALEELRLATAGDYAPEVVEALARVLSRSSHTGPAAG
;
A
#
# COMPACT_ATOMS: atom_id res chain seq x y z
N SER A 1 31.08 12.56 7.58
CA SER A 1 30.80 12.00 6.24
C SER A 1 31.01 10.48 6.21
N ALA A 2 30.32 9.77 7.12
CA ALA A 2 30.24 8.30 7.12
C ALA A 2 28.78 7.80 7.12
N LEU A 3 27.81 8.64 7.53
CA LEU A 3 26.39 8.26 7.62
C LEU A 3 25.63 8.27 6.27
N MET A 4 26.18 8.89 5.23
CA MET A 4 25.58 8.87 3.87
C MET A 4 26.03 7.65 3.05
N HIS A 5 27.13 7.00 3.45
CA HIS A 5 27.69 5.88 2.68
C HIS A 5 26.84 4.61 2.81
N ASP A 6 26.23 4.37 3.98
CA ASP A 6 25.41 3.18 4.23
C ASP A 6 24.02 3.26 3.57
N ILE A 7 23.55 4.46 3.23
CA ILE A 7 22.34 4.67 2.43
C ILE A 7 22.59 4.32 0.95
N GLY A 8 23.79 4.60 0.44
CA GLY A 8 24.18 4.28 -0.94
C GLY A 8 24.22 2.77 -1.24
N GLN A 9 24.49 1.93 -0.23
CA GLN A 9 24.51 0.47 -0.37
C GLN A 9 23.10 -0.18 -0.31
N LEU A 10 22.08 0.56 0.13
CA LEU A 10 20.67 0.18 -0.09
C LEU A 10 20.20 0.49 -1.52
N SER A 11 20.97 1.24 -2.30
CA SER A 11 20.58 1.83 -3.59
C SER A 11 20.98 1.00 -4.83
N LEU A 12 21.33 -0.29 -4.67
CA LEU A 12 21.53 -1.24 -5.78
C LEU A 12 20.37 -2.23 -5.88
N VAL A 13 19.16 -1.75 -5.63
CA VAL A 13 17.92 -2.43 -6.04
C VAL A 13 17.42 -1.64 -7.24
N ASP A 14 17.10 -2.31 -8.35
CA ASP A 14 16.39 -1.65 -9.44
C ASP A 14 15.17 -0.92 -8.86
N PRO A 15 14.98 0.38 -9.19
CA PRO A 15 13.87 1.12 -8.62
C PRO A 15 12.58 0.41 -9.01
N VAL A 16 11.72 0.18 -8.02
CA VAL A 16 10.42 -0.45 -8.23
C VAL A 16 9.66 0.41 -9.26
N PRO A 17 9.23 -0.16 -10.41
CA PRO A 17 8.53 0.60 -11.44
C PRO A 17 7.32 1.32 -10.85
N ALA A 18 7.27 2.64 -11.02
CA ALA A 18 6.24 3.51 -10.45
C ALA A 18 6.01 3.39 -8.91
N GLY A 19 6.94 2.75 -8.19
CA GLY A 19 6.79 2.43 -6.78
C GLY A 19 5.75 1.34 -6.47
N ALA A 20 5.30 0.57 -7.47
CA ALA A 20 4.27 -0.47 -7.30
C ALA A 20 4.81 -1.69 -6.54
N THR A 21 4.38 -1.86 -5.30
CA THR A 21 4.86 -2.91 -4.40
C THR A 21 3.98 -4.16 -4.36
N ALA A 22 2.71 -4.07 -4.75
CA ALA A 22 1.73 -5.14 -4.58
C ALA A 22 2.10 -6.46 -5.27
N ASP A 23 2.72 -6.39 -6.45
CA ASP A 23 3.06 -7.56 -7.26
C ASP A 23 4.52 -8.03 -7.06
N LEU A 24 5.28 -7.41 -6.14
CA LEU A 24 6.62 -7.84 -5.79
C LEU A 24 6.61 -9.14 -4.96
N PRO A 25 7.71 -9.92 -4.93
CA PRO A 25 7.86 -11.01 -3.98
C PRO A 25 7.67 -10.53 -2.53
N VAL A 26 6.99 -11.33 -1.69
CA VAL A 26 6.66 -10.98 -0.30
C VAL A 26 7.88 -10.55 0.51
N THR A 27 9.04 -11.16 0.28
CA THR A 27 10.30 -10.79 0.93
C THR A 27 10.74 -9.36 0.60
N GLU A 28 10.54 -8.93 -0.65
CA GLU A 28 10.86 -7.58 -1.09
C GLU A 28 9.84 -6.57 -0.56
N GLN A 29 8.54 -6.92 -0.56
CA GLN A 29 7.50 -6.10 0.07
C GLN A 29 7.84 -5.81 1.55
N ARG A 30 8.28 -6.84 2.29
CA ARG A 30 8.69 -6.69 3.70
C ARG A 30 9.91 -5.81 3.87
N ARG A 31 10.91 -5.96 3.01
CA ARG A 31 12.09 -5.10 3.03
C ARG A 31 11.71 -3.64 2.81
N ILE A 32 10.89 -3.36 1.80
CA ILE A 32 10.41 -2.01 1.47
C ILE A 32 9.59 -1.43 2.62
N ALA A 33 8.69 -2.21 3.22
CA ALA A 33 7.91 -1.80 4.38
C ALA A 33 8.79 -1.38 5.58
N LEU A 34 9.83 -2.18 5.90
CA LEU A 34 10.78 -1.86 6.97
C LEU A 34 11.59 -0.59 6.67
N LEU A 35 12.05 -0.42 5.42
CA LEU A 35 12.77 0.78 5.01
C LEU A 35 11.87 2.02 5.08
N GLY A 36 10.63 1.93 4.60
CA GLY A 36 9.63 2.99 4.71
C GLY A 36 9.38 3.37 6.16
N GLY A 37 9.25 2.39 7.05
CA GLY A 37 9.17 2.59 8.50
C GLY A 37 10.36 3.35 9.08
N ALA A 38 11.58 2.95 8.71
CA ALA A 38 12.80 3.61 9.17
C ALA A 38 12.89 5.08 8.70
N VAL A 39 12.39 5.39 7.50
CA VAL A 39 12.27 6.78 7.03
C VAL A 39 11.23 7.53 7.86
N VAL A 40 10.04 6.96 8.07
CA VAL A 40 8.96 7.56 8.86
C VAL A 40 9.46 7.95 10.27
N ARG A 41 10.24 7.09 10.93
CA ARG A 41 10.84 7.38 12.25
C ARG A 41 11.74 8.62 12.27
N GLN A 42 12.30 9.02 11.13
CA GLN A 42 13.16 10.20 11.02
C GLN A 42 12.37 11.49 10.74
N THR A 43 11.07 11.41 10.48
CA THR A 43 10.23 12.57 10.10
C THR A 43 9.58 13.30 11.28
N GLY A 44 9.77 12.80 12.51
CA GLY A 44 9.15 13.39 13.72
C GLY A 44 7.66 13.11 13.87
N VAL A 45 7.06 12.29 13.00
CA VAL A 45 5.68 11.80 13.17
C VAL A 45 5.59 10.79 14.32
N ASP A 46 4.36 10.54 14.78
CA ASP A 46 4.08 9.57 15.83
C ASP A 46 4.66 8.18 15.49
N ALA A 47 5.34 7.55 16.47
CA ALA A 47 5.99 6.27 16.29
C ALA A 47 5.03 5.13 15.88
N ALA A 48 3.75 5.24 16.21
CA ALA A 48 2.72 4.30 15.79
C ALA A 48 2.53 4.30 14.27
N VAL A 49 2.77 5.43 13.58
CA VAL A 49 2.70 5.51 12.12
C VAL A 49 3.82 4.65 11.51
N ALA A 50 5.03 4.72 12.05
CA ALA A 50 6.13 3.87 11.59
C ALA A 50 5.79 2.38 11.76
N VAL A 51 5.20 1.99 12.90
CA VAL A 51 4.77 0.60 13.14
C VAL A 51 3.74 0.15 12.09
N VAL A 52 2.81 1.01 11.70
CA VAL A 52 1.83 0.68 10.64
C VAL A 52 2.53 0.40 9.31
N VAL A 53 3.49 1.24 8.93
CA VAL A 53 4.25 1.11 7.68
C VAL A 53 5.14 -0.14 7.69
N GLU A 54 5.82 -0.43 8.79
CA GLU A 54 6.70 -1.60 8.94
C GLU A 54 5.93 -2.91 8.81
N ARG A 55 4.72 -2.95 9.37
CA ARG A 55 3.93 -4.18 9.49
C ARG A 55 2.97 -4.40 8.32
N GLN A 56 2.90 -3.49 7.34
CA GLN A 56 1.96 -3.60 6.22
C GLN A 56 2.21 -4.82 5.31
N ALA A 57 3.41 -5.42 5.37
CA ALA A 57 3.78 -6.63 4.62
C ALA A 57 3.86 -7.91 5.48
N ASP A 58 3.45 -7.84 6.76
CA ASP A 58 3.27 -9.02 7.61
C ASP A 58 2.10 -9.88 7.08
N PRO A 59 1.99 -11.17 7.45
CA PRO A 59 0.78 -11.96 7.17
C PRO A 59 -0.47 -11.21 7.64
N CYS A 60 -1.53 -11.17 6.82
CA CYS A 60 -2.71 -10.32 7.07
C CYS A 60 -3.28 -10.47 8.50
N ARG A 61 -3.33 -11.70 9.01
CA ARG A 61 -3.81 -12.02 10.37
C ARG A 61 -2.98 -11.36 11.49
N GLU A 62 -1.70 -11.11 11.26
CA GLU A 62 -0.76 -10.53 12.23
C GLU A 62 -0.73 -8.99 12.16
N GLN A 63 -1.21 -8.40 11.07
CA GLN A 63 -1.22 -6.96 10.86
C GLN A 63 -2.17 -6.23 11.83
N PRO A 64 -1.76 -5.08 12.40
CA PRO A 64 -2.69 -4.12 12.98
C PRO A 64 -3.73 -3.67 11.95
N VAL A 65 -4.94 -3.32 12.39
CA VAL A 65 -6.03 -2.90 11.49
C VAL A 65 -5.59 -1.75 10.57
N ALA A 66 -4.88 -0.75 11.10
CA ALA A 66 -4.37 0.36 10.31
C ALA A 66 -3.41 -0.09 9.18
N ALA A 67 -2.58 -1.11 9.42
CA ALA A 67 -1.67 -1.66 8.41
C ALA A 67 -2.43 -2.40 7.30
N ARG A 68 -3.52 -3.11 7.64
CA ARG A 68 -4.41 -3.74 6.66
C ARG A 68 -5.04 -2.69 5.74
N ILE A 69 -5.51 -1.58 6.32
CA ILE A 69 -6.09 -0.46 5.56
C ILE A 69 -5.06 0.13 4.61
N VAL A 70 -3.87 0.51 5.11
CA VAL A 70 -2.81 1.08 4.28
C VAL A 70 -2.42 0.14 3.15
N ARG A 71 -2.23 -1.16 3.44
CA ARG A 71 -1.88 -2.17 2.42
C ARG A 71 -2.93 -2.24 1.30
N VAL A 72 -4.22 -2.33 1.65
CA VAL A 72 -5.31 -2.43 0.67
C VAL A 72 -5.41 -1.15 -0.17
N VAL A 73 -5.29 0.03 0.46
CA VAL A 73 -5.34 1.31 -0.25
C VAL A 73 -4.15 1.46 -1.19
N ASN A 74 -2.93 1.15 -0.74
CA ASN A 74 -1.74 1.20 -1.60
C ASN A 74 -1.88 0.25 -2.80
N ALA A 75 -2.28 -0.99 -2.58
CA ALA A 75 -2.47 -1.96 -3.66
C ALA A 75 -3.56 -1.51 -4.65
N TYR A 76 -4.66 -0.93 -4.17
CA TYR A 76 -5.68 -0.34 -5.03
C TYR A 76 -5.13 0.80 -5.88
N GLU A 77 -4.44 1.76 -5.26
CA GLU A 77 -3.87 2.92 -5.95
C GLU A 77 -2.84 2.50 -7.00
N GLU A 78 -1.99 1.53 -6.69
CA GLU A 78 -1.00 0.98 -7.63
C GLU A 78 -1.65 0.29 -8.83
N LYS A 79 -2.72 -0.49 -8.61
CA LYS A 79 -3.44 -1.23 -9.67
C LYS A 79 -4.34 -0.33 -10.50
N ALA A 80 -4.95 0.67 -9.88
CA ALA A 80 -5.82 1.62 -10.57
C ALA A 80 -5.02 2.67 -11.35
N ARG A 81 -3.77 2.92 -10.95
CA ARG A 81 -2.85 3.82 -11.65
C ARG A 81 -2.64 3.33 -13.08
N ASP A 82 -2.88 4.23 -14.03
CA ASP A 82 -2.69 4.02 -15.48
C ASP A 82 -3.57 2.93 -16.14
N ALA A 83 -4.51 2.31 -15.40
CA ALA A 83 -5.37 1.24 -15.90
C ALA A 83 -6.52 1.71 -16.84
N GLY A 84 -6.55 3.00 -17.21
CA GLY A 84 -7.52 3.57 -18.14
C GLY A 84 -8.97 3.57 -17.62
N PRO A 85 -9.95 3.87 -18.49
CA PRO A 85 -11.37 3.83 -18.13
C PRO A 85 -11.77 2.42 -17.65
N GLY A 86 -12.28 2.33 -16.41
CA GLY A 86 -12.64 1.06 -15.78
C GLY A 86 -11.56 0.46 -14.88
N GLY A 87 -10.33 0.99 -14.88
CA GLY A 87 -9.22 0.50 -14.07
C GLY A 87 -9.50 0.41 -12.57
N ALA A 88 -10.27 1.35 -12.03
CA ALA A 88 -10.73 1.33 -10.64
C ALA A 88 -11.61 0.10 -10.31
N LEU A 89 -12.47 -0.32 -11.23
CA LEU A 89 -13.31 -1.50 -11.04
C LEU A 89 -12.45 -2.77 -11.11
N THR A 90 -11.59 -2.88 -12.12
CA THR A 90 -10.65 -4.00 -12.28
C THR A 90 -9.77 -4.17 -11.04
N ALA A 91 -9.22 -3.07 -10.52
CA ALA A 91 -8.40 -3.09 -9.30
C ALA A 91 -9.18 -3.63 -8.08
N LEU A 92 -10.46 -3.26 -7.93
CA LEU A 92 -11.31 -3.80 -6.85
C LEU A 92 -11.62 -5.29 -7.04
N GLU A 93 -11.83 -5.74 -8.28
CA GLU A 93 -12.08 -7.16 -8.58
C GLU A 93 -10.85 -8.01 -8.28
N GLU A 94 -9.65 -7.56 -8.67
CA GLU A 94 -8.40 -8.23 -8.33
C GLU A 94 -8.19 -8.32 -6.82
N LEU A 95 -8.42 -7.24 -6.08
CA LEU A 95 -8.30 -7.24 -4.61
C LEU A 95 -9.28 -8.20 -3.94
N ARG A 96 -10.51 -8.30 -4.44
CA ARG A 96 -11.52 -9.26 -3.95
C ARG A 96 -11.06 -10.69 -4.16
N LEU A 97 -10.51 -11.02 -5.33
CA LEU A 97 -9.98 -12.36 -5.62
C LEU A 97 -8.80 -12.73 -4.70
N ALA A 98 -7.98 -11.76 -4.29
CA ALA A 98 -6.83 -11.97 -3.41
C ALA A 98 -7.16 -12.05 -1.90
N THR A 99 -8.44 -11.92 -1.51
CA THR A 99 -8.85 -12.01 -0.08
C THR A 99 -8.68 -13.39 0.55
N ALA A 100 -8.46 -14.44 -0.25
CA ALA A 100 -8.22 -15.79 0.23
C ALA A 100 -6.91 -15.93 1.03
N GLY A 101 -6.00 -14.95 0.98
CA GLY A 101 -4.76 -14.98 1.77
C GLY A 101 -4.06 -13.64 1.98
N ASP A 102 -4.17 -12.71 1.03
CA ASP A 102 -3.30 -11.53 1.01
C ASP A 102 -3.94 -10.29 1.65
N TYR A 103 -5.28 -10.18 1.57
CA TYR A 103 -6.01 -9.00 2.03
C TYR A 103 -7.18 -9.35 2.95
N ALA A 104 -7.45 -8.46 3.91
CA ALA A 104 -8.61 -8.59 4.79
C ALA A 104 -9.90 -8.25 4.02
N PRO A 105 -10.86 -9.19 3.87
CA PRO A 105 -12.05 -8.97 3.07
C PRO A 105 -12.89 -7.80 3.57
N GLU A 106 -12.96 -7.60 4.88
CA GLU A 106 -13.71 -6.49 5.49
C GLU A 106 -13.15 -5.11 5.11
N VAL A 107 -11.84 -5.00 4.91
CA VAL A 107 -11.16 -3.77 4.50
C VAL A 107 -11.37 -3.50 3.01
N VAL A 108 -11.30 -4.53 2.16
CA VAL A 108 -11.58 -4.42 0.73
C VAL A 108 -13.02 -3.96 0.49
N GLU A 109 -13.99 -4.54 1.20
CA GLU A 109 -15.39 -4.12 1.10
C GLU A 109 -15.64 -2.73 1.71
N ALA A 110 -14.88 -2.33 2.74
CA ALA A 110 -14.94 -0.97 3.25
C ALA A 110 -14.44 0.05 2.20
N LEU A 111 -13.34 -0.25 1.51
CA LEU A 111 -12.82 0.57 0.41
C LEU A 111 -13.85 0.68 -0.73
N ALA A 112 -14.44 -0.43 -1.17
CA ALA A 112 -15.46 -0.44 -2.22
C ALA A 112 -16.66 0.48 -1.88
N ARG A 113 -17.11 0.47 -0.62
CA ARG A 113 -18.18 1.36 -0.13
C ARG A 113 -17.77 2.83 -0.13
N VAL A 114 -16.52 3.15 0.24
CA VAL A 114 -16.00 4.53 0.21
C VAL A 114 -15.96 5.04 -1.23
N LEU A 115 -15.36 4.27 -2.14
CA LEU A 115 -15.24 4.64 -3.56
C LEU A 115 -16.61 4.82 -4.22
N SER A 116 -17.57 3.96 -3.89
CA SER A 116 -18.94 4.08 -4.37
C SER A 116 -19.59 5.39 -3.92
N ARG A 117 -19.38 5.87 -2.69
CA ARG A 117 -19.93 7.17 -2.28
C ARG A 117 -19.26 8.34 -3.00
N SER A 118 -17.95 8.24 -3.24
CA SER A 118 -17.20 9.27 -3.95
C SER A 118 -17.63 9.43 -5.41
N SER A 119 -17.97 8.33 -6.10
CA SER A 119 -18.46 8.40 -7.48
C SER A 119 -19.85 9.05 -7.60
N HIS A 120 -20.67 8.97 -6.56
CA HIS A 120 -21.99 9.63 -6.51
C HIS A 120 -21.91 11.11 -6.10
N THR A 121 -20.73 11.60 -5.69
CA THR A 121 -20.51 12.99 -5.27
C THR A 121 -19.78 13.82 -6.34
N GLY A 122 -19.55 13.26 -7.54
CA GLY A 122 -19.07 14.01 -8.71
C GLY A 122 -20.07 15.09 -9.14
N PRO A 123 -19.62 16.23 -9.71
CA PRO A 123 -20.39 17.47 -9.72
C PRO A 123 -21.74 17.30 -10.44
N ALA A 124 -22.81 17.77 -9.79
CA ALA A 124 -24.03 18.10 -10.49
C ALA A 124 -23.68 19.15 -11.56
N ALA A 125 -23.73 18.74 -12.82
CA ALA A 125 -23.52 19.63 -13.96
C ALA A 125 -24.52 20.80 -13.86
N GLY A 126 -23.97 22.00 -13.72
CA GLY A 126 -24.65 23.27 -13.98
C GLY A 126 -24.17 23.83 -15.32
#